data_AF-A0A1W1BMD7-F1
#
_entry.id   AF-A0A1W1BMD7-F1
#
_cell.length_a   1.000
_cell.length_b   1.000
_cell.length_c   1.000
_cell.angle_alpha   90.00
_cell.angle_beta   90.00
_cell.angle_gamma   90.00
#
_symmetry.space_group_name_H-M   'P 1'
#
loop_
_entity.id
_entity.type
_entity.pdbx_description
1 polymer ?
#
loop_
_entity_poly.entity_id
_entity_poly.type
_entity_poly.pdbx_seq_one_letter_code
_entity_poly.pdbx_strand_id
1 'polypeptide(L)'
;MIFISAFFFILGADFLGAIQIIVYTGAVMALYAFGMMFFDTTRGVKEKQGNKFIITGLSTLAALLVVFIVGAPMVSDNIVAFYPAIDGMGNTQNVGLVLFTKYLVPFELAAVMLLVAMVAGIVLAGKKMDESITLMPHGEENEENKKVLS
;
A
#
# COMPACT_ATOMS: atom_id res chain seq x y z
N MET A 1 1.93 0.06 11.58
CA MET A 1 0.54 0.39 11.18
C MET A 1 -0.40 0.38 12.38
N ILE A 2 -0.44 -0.71 13.15
CA ILE A 2 -1.21 -0.79 14.41
C ILE A 2 -0.80 0.31 15.42
N PHE A 3 0.50 0.58 15.56
CA PHE A 3 0.96 1.68 16.42
C PHE A 3 0.52 3.07 15.92
N ILE A 4 0.43 3.25 14.59
CA ILE A 4 -0.04 4.51 13.99
C ILE A 4 -1.54 4.70 14.25
N SER A 5 -2.35 3.64 14.16
CA SER A 5 -3.77 3.72 14.52
C SER A 5 -3.98 4.10 15.98
N ALA A 6 -3.10 3.67 16.89
CA ALA A 6 -3.19 4.06 18.30
C ALA A 6 -3.07 5.58 18.47
N PHE A 7 -2.18 6.25 17.73
CA PHE A 7 -2.11 7.71 17.73
C PHE A 7 -3.40 8.36 17.21
N PHE A 8 -4.02 7.81 16.17
CA PHE A 8 -5.30 8.36 15.68
C PHE A 8 -6.41 8.28 16.72
N PHE A 9 -6.49 7.19 17.50
CA PHE A 9 -7.44 7.12 18.62
C PHE A 9 -7.11 8.12 19.73
N ILE A 10 -5.82 8.32 20.06
CA ILE A 10 -5.41 9.33 21.06
C ILE A 10 -5.77 10.75 20.60
N LEU A 11 -5.70 11.03 19.29
CA LEU A 11 -6.05 12.32 18.70
C LEU A 11 -7.58 12.50 18.51
N GLY A 12 -8.42 11.54 18.91
CA GLY A 12 -9.88 11.61 18.72
C GLY A 12 -10.34 11.41 17.26
N ALA A 13 -9.48 10.81 16.43
CA ALA A 13 -9.74 10.49 15.03
C ALA A 13 -10.15 9.02 14.84
N ASP A 14 -11.26 8.63 15.49
CA ASP A 14 -11.70 7.23 15.59
C ASP A 14 -11.96 6.58 14.22
N PHE A 15 -12.55 7.32 13.28
CA PHE A 15 -12.82 6.81 11.93
C PHE A 15 -11.51 6.44 11.21
N LEU A 16 -10.52 7.33 11.26
CA LEU A 16 -9.24 7.13 10.58
C LEU A 16 -8.44 6.00 11.23
N GLY A 17 -8.48 5.90 12.57
CA GLY A 17 -7.90 4.78 13.33
C GLY A 17 -8.49 3.43 12.92
N ALA A 18 -9.81 3.33 12.78
CA ALA A 18 -10.49 2.11 12.36
C ALA A 18 -10.12 1.71 10.92
N ILE A 19 -10.13 2.66 9.97
CA ILE A 19 -9.75 2.41 8.57
C ILE A 19 -8.30 1.93 8.45
N GLN A 20 -7.38 2.48 9.26
CA GLN A 20 -5.98 2.06 9.28
C GLN A 20 -5.80 0.59 9.68
N ILE A 21 -6.64 0.08 10.58
CA ILE A 21 -6.61 -1.33 10.97
C ILE A 21 -7.26 -2.19 9.89
N ILE A 22 -8.49 -1.87 9.47
CA ILE A 22 -9.28 -2.72 8.57
C ILE A 22 -8.69 -2.77 7.17
N VAL A 23 -8.40 -1.62 6.55
CA VAL A 23 -7.99 -1.55 5.15
C VAL A 23 -6.49 -1.78 5.02
N TYR A 24 -5.68 -1.02 5.75
CA TYR A 24 -4.24 -1.09 5.57
C TYR A 24 -3.66 -2.37 6.15
N THR A 25 -3.94 -2.64 7.42
CA THR A 25 -3.41 -3.85 8.08
C THR A 25 -4.16 -5.10 7.65
N GLY A 26 -5.50 -5.02 7.54
CA GLY A 26 -6.34 -6.18 7.23
C GLY A 26 -6.32 -6.60 5.76
N ALA A 27 -6.41 -5.67 4.81
CA ALA A 27 -6.49 -6.02 3.38
C ALA A 27 -5.13 -5.92 2.67
N VAL A 28 -4.47 -4.75 2.74
CA VAL A 28 -3.26 -4.49 1.93
C VAL A 28 -2.07 -5.32 2.41
N MET A 29 -1.77 -5.30 3.71
CA MET A 29 -0.66 -6.08 4.26
C MET A 29 -0.90 -7.58 4.14
N ALA A 30 -2.15 -8.04 4.28
CA ALA A 30 -2.49 -9.45 4.08
C ALA A 30 -2.26 -9.88 2.63
N LEU A 31 -2.74 -9.11 1.64
CA LEU A 31 -2.50 -9.39 0.22
C LEU A 31 -1.00 -9.42 -0.11
N TYR A 32 -0.23 -8.47 0.45
CA TYR A 32 1.21 -8.43 0.27
C TYR A 32 1.91 -9.64 0.92
N ALA A 33 1.50 -10.04 2.12
CA ALA A 33 2.03 -11.22 2.80
C ALA A 33 1.73 -12.51 2.02
N PHE A 34 0.50 -12.65 1.50
CA PHE A 34 0.14 -13.75 0.59
C PHE A 34 1.03 -13.76 -0.64
N GLY A 35 1.23 -12.61 -1.29
CA GLY A 35 2.14 -12.49 -2.43
C GLY A 35 3.55 -12.94 -2.09
N MET A 36 4.14 -12.39 -1.02
CA MET A 36 5.50 -12.75 -0.58
C MET A 36 5.65 -14.23 -0.22
N MET A 37 4.61 -14.90 0.29
CA MET A 37 4.66 -16.33 0.58
C MET A 37 4.87 -17.17 -0.70
N PHE A 38 4.32 -16.75 -1.83
CA PHE A 38 4.49 -17.45 -3.12
C PHE A 38 5.81 -17.11 -3.82
N PHE A 39 6.44 -15.98 -3.51
CA PHE A 39 7.69 -15.58 -4.14
C PHE A 39 8.88 -15.93 -3.24
N ASP A 40 9.75 -16.82 -3.71
CA ASP A 40 11.02 -17.10 -3.03
C ASP A 40 11.92 -15.86 -3.09
N THR A 41 11.93 -15.09 -2.00
CA THR A 41 12.74 -13.87 -1.86
C THR A 41 14.16 -14.14 -1.37
N THR A 42 14.62 -15.40 -1.34
CA THR A 42 15.94 -15.82 -0.81
C THR A 42 17.11 -15.53 -1.77
N ARG A 43 16.99 -14.50 -2.62
CA ARG A 43 18.14 -14.05 -3.44
C ARG A 43 19.12 -13.33 -2.51
N GLY A 44 20.19 -14.04 -2.15
CA GLY A 44 21.24 -13.59 -1.27
C GLY A 44 21.64 -12.14 -1.56
N VAL A 45 21.26 -11.25 -0.64
CA VAL A 45 21.67 -9.85 -0.66
C VAL A 45 23.18 -9.85 -0.41
N LYS A 46 23.97 -9.62 -1.46
CA LYS A 46 25.39 -9.30 -1.30
C LYS A 46 25.46 -7.92 -0.64
N GLU A 47 25.69 -7.90 0.67
CA GLU A 47 25.97 -6.67 1.40
C GLU A 47 27.20 -5.99 0.78
N LYS A 48 26.95 -4.85 0.13
CA LYS A 48 28.02 -3.96 -0.30
C LYS A 48 28.51 -3.23 0.95
N GLN A 49 29.69 -3.60 1.46
CA GLN A 49 30.30 -2.95 2.62
C GLN A 49 30.29 -1.42 2.49
N GLY A 50 29.92 -0.78 3.59
CA GLY A 50 29.39 0.57 3.67
C GLY A 50 30.29 1.65 3.10
N ASN A 51 29.74 2.41 2.16
CA ASN A 51 30.30 3.68 1.74
C ASN A 51 30.19 4.67 2.90
N LYS A 52 31.32 5.23 3.38
CA LYS A 52 31.33 6.24 4.46
C LYS A 52 30.41 7.43 4.17
N PHE A 53 30.23 7.78 2.89
CA PHE A 53 29.27 8.81 2.46
C PHE A 53 27.80 8.47 2.77
N ILE A 54 27.43 7.18 2.70
CA ILE A 54 26.07 6.75 3.07
C ILE A 54 25.89 6.87 4.58
N ILE A 55 26.90 6.50 5.37
CA ILE A 55 26.84 6.58 6.83
C ILE A 55 26.77 8.03 7.31
N THR A 56 27.59 8.93 6.76
CA THR A 56 27.55 10.35 7.10
C THR A 56 26.26 11.01 6.63
N GLY A 57 25.76 10.65 5.46
CA GLY A 57 24.46 11.10 4.94
C GLY A 57 23.29 10.65 5.83
N LEU A 58 23.24 9.36 6.20
CA LEU A 58 22.19 8.81 7.04
C LEU A 58 22.22 9.40 8.46
N SER A 59 23.43 9.62 9.01
CA SER A 59 23.62 10.27 10.32
C SER A 59 23.15 11.73 10.31
N THR A 60 23.50 12.48 9.26
CA THR A 60 23.05 13.88 9.12
C THR A 60 21.54 13.96 8.95
N LEU A 61 20.95 13.06 8.17
CA LEU A 61 19.49 12.98 8.00
C LEU A 61 18.79 12.63 9.32
N ALA A 62 19.33 11.66 10.08
CA ALA A 62 18.80 11.31 11.40
C ALA A 62 18.87 12.49 12.38
N ALA A 63 19.98 13.23 12.40
CA ALA A 63 20.13 14.42 13.24
C ALA A 63 19.11 15.51 12.86
N LEU A 64 18.91 15.78 11.58
CA LEU A 64 17.90 16.72 11.10
C LEU A 64 16.48 16.28 11.49
N LEU A 65 16.15 15.01 11.36
CA LEU A 65 14.85 14.47 11.77
C LEU A 65 14.61 14.65 13.27
N VAL A 66 15.61 14.39 14.10
CA VAL A 66 15.50 14.58 15.56
C VAL A 66 15.28 16.06 15.90
N VAL A 67 16.02 16.98 15.28
CA VAL A 67 15.82 18.42 15.47
C VAL A 67 14.41 18.84 15.07
N PHE A 68 13.89 18.29 13.97
CA PHE A 68 12.54 18.60 13.49
C PHE A 68 11.47 18.07 14.45
N ILE A 69 11.61 16.84 14.96
CA ILE A 69 10.66 16.23 15.90
C ILE A 69 10.62 17.00 17.22
N VAL A 70 11.78 17.41 17.76
CA VAL A 70 11.87 18.15 19.02
C VAL A 70 11.47 19.63 18.83
N GLY A 71 11.73 20.20 17.65
CA GLY A 71 11.35 21.57 17.30
C GLY A 71 9.88 21.74 16.91
N ALA A 72 9.22 20.69 16.41
CA ALA A 72 7.81 20.71 16.00
C ALA A 72 6.85 21.24 17.08
N PRO A 73 6.89 20.78 18.35
CA PRO A 73 6.00 21.31 19.38
C PRO A 73 6.26 22.79 19.72
N MET A 74 7.48 23.32 19.50
CA MET A 74 7.82 24.72 19.79
C MET A 74 7.20 25.71 18.79
N VAL A 75 6.76 25.25 17.62
CA VAL A 75 6.18 26.09 16.54
C VAL A 75 4.65 25.84 16.43
N SER A 76 4.10 24.92 17.23
CA SER A 76 2.75 24.39 17.06
C SER A 76 1.62 25.27 17.62
N ASP A 77 1.91 26.38 18.29
CA ASP A 77 0.92 27.17 19.05
C ASP A 77 -0.18 27.86 18.19
N ASN A 78 -0.15 27.73 16.85
CA ASN A 78 -1.12 28.39 15.96
C ASN A 78 -1.64 27.50 14.81
N ILE A 79 -1.80 26.19 15.01
CA ILE A 79 -2.45 25.35 14.00
C ILE A 79 -3.97 25.40 14.19
N VAL A 80 -4.64 26.24 13.41
CA VAL A 80 -6.12 26.30 13.36
C VAL A 80 -6.62 25.31 12.31
N ALA A 81 -7.51 24.40 12.71
CA ALA A 81 -8.13 23.47 11.78
C ALA A 81 -9.04 24.21 10.79
N PHE A 82 -8.90 23.95 9.49
CA PHE A 82 -9.74 24.54 8.44
C PHE A 82 -11.23 24.15 8.57
N TYR A 83 -11.52 23.02 9.21
CA TYR A 83 -12.88 22.58 9.56
C TYR A 83 -12.85 22.10 11.01
N PRO A 84 -13.25 22.94 11.98
CA PRO A 84 -13.38 22.50 13.36
C PRO A 84 -14.48 21.44 13.44
N ALA A 85 -14.29 20.47 14.33
CA ALA A 85 -15.32 19.47 14.61
C ALA A 85 -16.57 20.18 15.14
N ILE A 86 -17.76 19.76 14.66
CA ILE A 86 -19.02 20.26 15.18
C ILE A 86 -19.25 19.59 16.54
N ASP A 87 -19.38 20.40 17.59
CA ASP A 87 -19.61 19.93 18.96
C ASP A 87 -20.89 19.07 19.03
N GLY A 88 -20.78 17.87 19.61
CA GLY A 88 -21.89 16.92 19.78
C GLY A 88 -22.10 15.93 18.62
N MET A 89 -21.33 16.03 17.53
CA MET A 89 -21.38 15.08 16.40
C MET A 89 -20.20 14.09 16.46
N GLY A 90 -20.46 12.80 16.18
CA GLY A 90 -19.40 11.78 16.16
C GLY A 90 -18.37 12.01 15.04
N ASN A 91 -17.10 11.65 15.28
CA ASN A 91 -16.00 11.84 14.32
C ASN A 91 -16.33 11.30 12.92
N THR A 92 -16.86 10.08 12.84
CA THR A 92 -17.29 9.43 11.59
C THR A 92 -18.33 10.24 10.82
N GLN A 93 -19.29 10.84 11.52
CA GLN A 93 -20.35 11.63 10.89
C GLN A 93 -19.81 12.95 10.36
N ASN A 94 -18.93 13.64 11.11
CA ASN A 94 -18.26 14.86 10.67
C ASN A 94 -17.42 14.62 9.39
N VAL A 95 -16.64 13.53 9.36
CA VAL A 95 -15.84 13.15 8.19
C VAL A 95 -16.74 12.84 6.99
N GLY A 96 -17.81 12.06 7.21
CA GLY A 96 -18.78 11.75 6.17
C GLY A 96 -19.42 13.00 5.57
N LEU A 97 -19.82 13.96 6.40
CA LEU A 97 -20.45 15.19 5.93
C LEU A 97 -19.51 15.99 5.03
N VAL A 98 -18.23 16.14 5.42
CA VAL A 98 -17.23 16.84 4.60
C VAL A 98 -16.93 16.09 3.29
N LEU A 99 -16.83 14.76 3.33
CA LEU A 99 -16.59 13.93 2.15
C LEU A 99 -17.74 14.01 1.13
N PHE A 100 -18.98 13.90 1.57
CA PHE A 100 -20.14 13.87 0.68
C PHE A 100 -20.68 15.25 0.29
N THR A 101 -20.21 16.33 0.91
CA THR A 101 -20.62 17.69 0.52
C THR A 101 -19.52 18.42 -0.26
N LYS A 102 -18.35 18.57 0.34
CA LYS A 102 -17.26 19.39 -0.22
C LYS A 102 -16.30 18.58 -1.09
N TYR A 103 -16.04 17.33 -0.74
CA TYR A 103 -15.11 16.45 -1.44
C TYR A 103 -15.80 15.36 -2.26
N LEU A 104 -17.03 15.61 -2.71
CA LEU A 104 -17.83 14.64 -3.47
C LEU A 104 -17.11 14.21 -4.75
N VAL A 105 -16.55 15.16 -5.51
CA VAL A 105 -15.84 14.87 -6.77
C VAL A 105 -14.60 13.97 -6.55
N PRO A 106 -13.67 14.30 -5.62
CA PRO A 106 -12.59 13.38 -5.26
C PRO A 106 -13.06 12.00 -4.76
N PHE A 107 -14.16 11.95 -4.01
CA PHE A 107 -14.72 10.69 -3.52
C PHE A 107 -15.23 9.82 -4.67
N GLU A 108 -15.93 10.40 -5.64
CA GLU A 108 -16.41 9.69 -6.83
C GLU A 108 -15.24 9.20 -7.69
N LEU A 109 -14.18 10.00 -7.86
CA LEU A 109 -12.96 9.58 -8.53
C LEU A 109 -12.31 8.38 -7.84
N ALA A 110 -12.27 8.36 -6.51
CA ALA A 110 -11.77 7.21 -5.75
C ALA A 110 -12.62 5.95 -5.99
N ALA A 111 -13.96 6.09 -6.05
CA ALA A 111 -14.85 4.97 -6.36
C ALA A 111 -14.59 4.39 -7.77
N VAL A 112 -14.39 5.25 -8.77
CA VAL A 112 -14.00 4.84 -10.12
C VAL A 112 -12.61 4.19 -10.12
N MET A 113 -11.64 4.70 -9.35
CA MET A 113 -10.33 4.05 -9.21
C MET A 113 -10.44 2.63 -8.63
N LEU A 114 -11.31 2.42 -7.64
CA LEU A 114 -11.56 1.08 -7.08
C LEU A 114 -12.21 0.14 -8.10
N LEU A 115 -13.14 0.64 -8.91
CA LEU A 115 -13.72 -0.11 -10.02
C LEU A 115 -12.65 -0.54 -11.02
N VAL A 116 -11.79 0.40 -11.43
CA VAL A 116 -10.69 0.14 -12.36
C VAL A 116 -9.71 -0.88 -11.77
N ALA A 117 -9.38 -0.78 -10.48
CA ALA A 117 -8.50 -1.73 -9.81
C ALA A 117 -9.08 -3.16 -9.80
N MET A 118 -10.38 -3.31 -9.57
CA MET A 118 -11.08 -4.59 -9.64
C MET A 118 -11.02 -5.19 -11.05
N VAL A 119 -11.37 -4.40 -12.07
CA VAL A 119 -11.34 -4.85 -13.47
C VAL A 119 -9.91 -5.23 -13.88
N ALA A 120 -8.92 -4.39 -13.53
CA ALA A 120 -7.52 -4.67 -13.81
C ALA A 120 -7.04 -5.96 -13.13
N GLY A 121 -7.46 -6.21 -11.89
CA GLY A 121 -7.17 -7.45 -11.18
C GLY A 121 -7.74 -8.69 -11.87
N ILE A 122 -9.00 -8.63 -12.31
CA ILE A 122 -9.68 -9.73 -13.02
C ILE A 122 -9.01 -10.01 -14.36
N VAL A 123 -8.77 -8.98 -15.18
CA VAL A 123 -8.15 -9.12 -16.50
C VAL A 123 -6.72 -9.67 -16.37
N LEU A 124 -5.95 -9.20 -15.39
CA LEU A 124 -4.58 -9.66 -15.18
C LEU A 124 -4.53 -11.12 -14.71
N ALA A 125 -5.46 -11.52 -13.83
CA ALA A 125 -5.56 -12.90 -13.36
C ALA A 125 -6.10 -13.86 -14.45
N GLY A 126 -7.05 -13.41 -15.26
CA GLY A 126 -7.73 -14.23 -16.27
C GLY A 126 -6.92 -14.52 -17.54
N LYS A 127 -5.87 -13.75 -17.85
CA LYS A 127 -5.15 -13.80 -19.14
C LYS A 127 -4.49 -15.16 -19.47
N LYS A 128 -4.36 -16.08 -18.51
CA LYS A 128 -3.74 -17.41 -18.71
C LYS A 128 -4.66 -18.60 -18.44
N MET A 129 -5.95 -18.36 -18.16
CA MET A 129 -6.88 -19.42 -17.81
C MET A 129 -7.57 -20.07 -19.03
N ASP A 130 -7.45 -19.46 -20.22
CA ASP A 130 -8.09 -19.95 -21.45
C ASP A 130 -7.25 -20.98 -22.25
N GLU A 131 -5.97 -21.20 -21.90
CA GLU A 131 -5.19 -22.29 -22.52
C GLU A 131 -5.50 -23.61 -21.82
N SER A 132 -6.44 -24.37 -22.36
CA SER A 132 -6.68 -25.75 -21.97
C SER A 132 -5.47 -26.62 -22.31
N ILE A 133 -4.77 -27.11 -21.28
CA ILE A 133 -3.62 -28.04 -21.41
C ILE A 133 -3.98 -29.29 -22.23
N THR A 134 -5.26 -29.65 -22.30
CA THR A 134 -5.79 -30.77 -23.09
C THR A 134 -5.86 -30.54 -24.60
N LEU A 135 -5.68 -29.30 -25.09
CA LEU A 135 -5.59 -28.99 -26.53
C LEU A 135 -4.13 -28.83 -27.01
N MET A 136 -3.12 -29.03 -26.14
CA MET A 136 -1.73 -29.08 -26.59
C MET A 136 -1.51 -30.33 -27.45
N PRO A 137 -1.04 -30.20 -28.71
CA PRO A 137 -0.79 -31.36 -29.57
C PRO A 137 0.38 -32.16 -28.96
N HIS A 138 0.09 -33.34 -28.43
CA HIS A 138 1.05 -34.28 -27.83
C HIS A 138 1.98 -34.97 -28.87
N GLY A 139 2.33 -34.29 -29.97
CA GLY A 139 2.78 -34.97 -31.19
C GLY A 139 4.05 -34.49 -31.88
N GLU A 140 4.75 -33.45 -31.42
CA GLU A 140 5.85 -32.86 -32.22
C GLU A 140 7.27 -33.02 -31.64
N GLU A 141 7.48 -33.74 -30.54
CA GLU A 141 8.86 -34.01 -30.05
C GLU A 141 9.57 -35.15 -30.80
N ASN A 142 8.85 -35.98 -31.58
CA ASN A 142 9.44 -37.18 -32.17
C ASN A 142 9.94 -37.04 -33.63
N GLU A 143 9.65 -35.94 -34.34
CA GLU A 143 10.17 -35.75 -35.70
C GLU A 143 11.50 -35.00 -35.75
N GLU A 144 11.77 -34.11 -34.80
CA GLU A 144 13.04 -33.36 -34.79
C GLU A 144 14.23 -34.28 -34.48
N ASN A 145 14.03 -35.27 -33.61
CA ASN A 145 15.08 -36.23 -33.24
C ASN A 145 15.40 -37.28 -34.34
N LYS A 146 14.57 -37.38 -35.39
CA LYS A 146 14.84 -38.28 -36.53
C LYS A 146 15.66 -37.62 -37.64
N LYS A 147 15.62 -36.28 -37.75
CA LYS A 147 16.42 -35.51 -38.72
C LYS A 147 17.88 -35.31 -38.33
N VAL A 148 18.21 -35.44 -37.05
CA VAL A 148 19.61 -35.38 -36.55
C VAL A 148 20.34 -36.73 -36.63
N LEU A 149 19.63 -37.82 -36.92
CA LEU A 149 20.18 -39.18 -36.98
C LEU A 149 20.16 -39.80 -38.40
N SER A 150 19.79 -39.04 -39.44
CA SER A 150 19.89 -39.44 -40.86
C SER A 150 20.83 -38.53 -41.62
#